data_AF-A0A962CC42-F1
#
_entry.id   AF-A0A962CC42-F1
#
_cell.length_a   1.000
_cell.length_b   1.000
_cell.length_c   1.000
_cell.angle_alpha   90.00
_cell.angle_beta   90.00
_cell.angle_gamma   90.00
#
_symmetry.space_group_name_H-M   'P 1'
#
loop_
_entity.id
_entity.type
_entity.pdbx_description
1 polymer ?
#
loop_
_entity_poly.entity_id
_entity_poly.type
_entity_poly.pdbx_seq_one_letter_code
_entity_poly.pdbx_strand_id
1 'polypeptide(L)' 'MIFETLDTTGHEEVVFCHNKDAGLKAIIAIHNTVLGPSLGGLRMW' A
#
# COMPACT_ATOMS: atom_id res chain seq x y z
N MET A 1 -6.00 -9.83 -11.46
CA MET A 1 -4.60 -9.34 -11.44
C MET A 1 -4.51 -8.10 -10.57
N ILE A 2 -3.35 -7.79 -9.94
CA ILE A 2 -3.25 -6.67 -8.97
C ILE A 2 -3.76 -5.34 -9.56
N PHE A 3 -3.43 -5.04 -10.83
CA PHE A 3 -3.88 -3.82 -11.50
C PHE A 3 -5.40 -3.75 -11.71
N GLU A 4 -6.07 -4.87 -12.02
CA GLU A 4 -7.53 -4.92 -12.10
C GLU A 4 -8.18 -4.66 -10.73
N THR A 5 -7.55 -5.15 -9.66
CA THR A 5 -8.00 -4.87 -8.29
C THR A 5 -7.81 -3.39 -7.94
N LEU A 6 -6.68 -2.78 -8.28
CA LEU A 6 -6.46 -1.34 -8.03
C LEU A 6 -7.51 -0.49 -8.73
N ASP A 7 -7.80 -0.79 -10.00
CA ASP A 7 -8.79 -0.09 -10.80
C ASP A 7 -10.20 -0.25 -10.20
N THR A 8 -10.61 -1.48 -9.89
CA THR A 8 -11.95 -1.76 -9.33
C THR A 8 -12.14 -1.24 -7.90
N THR A 9 -11.08 -1.12 -7.12
CA THR A 9 -11.13 -0.62 -5.74
C THR A 9 -10.78 0.85 -5.61
N GLY A 10 -10.35 1.51 -6.68
CA GLY A 10 -10.01 2.94 -6.70
C GLY A 10 -8.73 3.30 -5.93
N HIS A 11 -7.80 2.37 -5.72
CA HIS A 11 -6.54 2.68 -5.06
C HIS A 11 -5.59 3.43 -6.00
N GLU A 12 -5.03 4.53 -5.52
CA GLU A 12 -4.03 5.33 -6.25
C GLU A 12 -2.68 4.61 -6.36
N GLU A 13 -2.23 3.94 -5.29
CA GLU A 13 -0.89 3.34 -5.26
C GLU A 13 -0.81 2.13 -4.31
N VAL A 14 0.04 1.15 -4.67
CA VAL A 14 0.51 0.10 -3.77
C VAL A 14 2.02 -0.03 -3.87
N VAL A 15 2.71 0.14 -2.74
CA VAL A 15 4.16 0.05 -2.62
C VAL A 15 4.54 -1.26 -1.93
N PHE A 16 5.37 -2.06 -2.59
CA PHE A 16 5.95 -3.27 -2.03
C PHE A 16 7.33 -2.94 -1.45
N CYS A 17 7.46 -3.04 -0.14
CA CYS A 17 8.71 -2.80 0.57
C CYS A 17 9.36 -4.14 0.93
N HIS A 18 10.61 -4.32 0.52
CA HIS A 18 11.40 -5.49 0.87
C HIS A 18 12.79 -5.05 1.33
N ASN A 19 13.15 -5.41 2.56
CA ASN A 19 14.51 -5.25 3.07
C ASN A 19 14.98 -6.61 3.60
N LYS A 20 15.96 -7.20 2.94
CA LYS A 20 16.47 -8.53 3.25
C LYS A 20 17.21 -8.56 4.59
N ASP A 21 18.02 -7.55 4.88
CA ASP A 21 18.86 -7.51 6.08
C ASP A 21 18.01 -7.39 7.35
N ALA A 22 16.92 -6.62 7.28
CA ALA A 22 15.93 -6.51 8.35
C ALA A 22 14.85 -7.62 8.31
N GLY A 23 14.84 -8.48 7.28
CA GLY A 23 13.77 -9.45 7.05
C GLY A 23 12.39 -8.83 6.77
N LEU A 24 12.33 -7.53 6.48
CA LEU A 24 11.09 -6.78 6.30
C LEU A 24 10.43 -7.14 4.98
N LYS A 25 9.16 -7.51 5.07
CA LYS A 25 8.22 -7.56 3.94
C LYS A 25 7.00 -6.76 4.34
N ALA A 26 6.75 -5.65 3.65
CA ALA A 26 5.64 -4.77 3.94
C ALA A 26 4.96 -4.34 2.64
N ILE A 27 3.67 -4.03 2.76
CA ILE A 27 2.85 -3.50 1.69
C ILE A 27 2.20 -2.24 2.24
N ILE A 28 2.37 -1.13 1.52
CA ILE A 28 1.69 0.13 1.81
C ILE A 28 0.67 0.34 0.69
N ALA A 29 -0.61 0.40 1.03
CA ALA A 29 -1.69 0.63 0.08
C ALA A 29 -2.33 2.00 0.34
N ILE A 30 -2.32 2.86 -0.68
CA ILE A 30 -2.86 4.22 -0.62
C ILE A 30 -4.13 4.24 -1.46
N HIS A 31 -5.27 4.45 -0.80
CA HIS A 31 -6.55 4.51 -1.48
C HIS A 31 -6.78 5.88 -2.14
N ASN A 32 -6.56 6.99 -1.41
CA ASN A 32 -6.84 8.32 -1.94
C ASN A 32 -6.01 9.40 -1.22
N THR A 33 -5.52 10.41 -1.96
CA THR A 33 -4.77 11.56 -1.42
C THR A 33 -5.36 12.92 -1.76
N VAL A 34 -6.60 12.99 -2.29
CA VAL A 34 -7.26 14.22 -2.76
C VAL A 34 -7.38 15.29 -1.67
N LEU A 35 -7.58 14.90 -0.41
CA LEU A 35 -7.72 15.82 0.72
C LEU A 35 -6.39 16.07 1.47
N GLY A 36 -5.29 15.50 0.99
CA GLY A 36 -3.97 15.60 1.62
C GLY A 36 -3.27 14.25 1.78
N PRO A 37 -2.16 14.20 2.55
CA PRO A 37 -1.38 12.98 2.74
C PRO A 37 -2.21 11.84 3.35
N SER A 38 -1.98 10.61 2.89
CA SER A 38 -2.64 9.43 3.44
C SER A 38 -2.21 9.17 4.88
N LEU A 39 -3.17 8.83 5.75
CA LEU A 39 -2.93 8.37 7.11
C LEU A 39 -3.57 7.00 7.30
N GLY A 40 -2.82 6.06 7.87
CA GLY A 40 -3.27 4.70 8.10
C GLY A 40 -2.49 4.03 9.23
N GLY A 41 -3.11 3.03 9.86
CA GLY A 41 -2.45 2.21 10.87
C GLY A 41 -1.51 1.17 10.27
N LEU A 42 -0.63 0.61 11.09
CA LEU A 42 0.20 -0.54 10.74
C LEU A 42 -0.42 -1.80 11.34
N ARG A 43 -0.54 -2.86 10.53
CA ARG A 43 -0.88 -4.20 11.02
C ARG A 43 0.27 -5.15 10.68
N MET A 44 0.74 -5.88 11.68
CA MET A 44 1.73 -6.95 11.54
C MET A 44 1.05 -8.27 11.90
N TRP A 45 1.13 -9.26 11.00
CA TRP A 45 0.58 -10.59 11.19
C TRP A 45 1.48 -11.64 10.54
#